data_AF-A0A1G1FY13-F1
#
_entry.id   AF-A0A1G1FY13-F1
#
_cell.length_a   1.000
_cell.length_b   1.000
_cell.length_c   1.000
_cell.angle_alpha   90.00
_cell.angle_beta   90.00
_cell.angle_gamma   90.00
#
_symmetry.space_group_name_H-M   'P 1'
#
loop_
_entity.id
_entity.type
_entity.pdbx_description
1 polymer ?
#
loop_
_entity_poly.entity_id
_entity_poly.type
_entity_poly.pdbx_seq_one_letter_code
_entity_poly.pdbx_strand_id
1 'polypeptide(L)' 'MTIKQIKTIAKEKGVKVGNMDKGNIIRAIQRAEGHFDCFGSATAGVCDQINCIWMEDCLR' A
#
# COMPACT_ATOMS: atom_id res chain seq x y z
N MET A 1 -2.05 7.58 -5.85
CA MET A 1 -3.34 6.86 -6.05
C MET A 1 -4.47 7.40 -5.19
N THR A 2 -5.71 7.34 -5.69
CA THR A 2 -6.93 7.65 -4.90
C THR A 2 -7.34 6.47 -4.03
N ILE A 3 -8.01 6.72 -2.89
CA ILE A 3 -8.49 5.66 -2.00
C ILE A 3 -9.44 4.66 -2.72
N LYS A 4 -10.21 5.13 -3.72
CA LYS A 4 -11.09 4.29 -4.52
C LYS A 4 -10.30 3.26 -5.32
N GLN A 5 -9.23 3.67 -6.00
CA GLN A 5 -8.37 2.76 -6.76
C GLN A 5 -7.68 1.75 -5.85
N ILE A 6 -7.22 2.17 -4.67
CA ILE A 6 -6.57 1.27 -3.70
C ILE A 6 -7.57 0.21 -3.21
N LYS A 7 -8.83 0.58 -2.94
CA LYS A 7 -9.89 -0.38 -2.59
C LYS A 7 -10.18 -1.37 -3.72
N THR A 8 -10.06 -0.96 -4.98
CA THR A 8 -10.17 -1.88 -6.13
C THR A 8 -9.05 -2.92 -6.11
N ILE A 9 -7.79 -2.50 -5.94
CA ILE A 9 -6.65 -3.43 -5.83
C ILE A 9 -6.84 -4.40 -4.65
N ALA A 10 -7.26 -3.88 -3.49
CA ALA A 10 -7.55 -4.74 -2.34
C ALA A 10 -8.58 -5.83 -2.67
N LYS A 11 -9.66 -5.46 -3.38
CA LYS A 11 -10.69 -6.42 -3.81
C LYS A 11 -10.14 -7.48 -4.76
N GLU A 12 -9.34 -7.08 -5.75
CA GLU A 12 -8.70 -7.99 -6.71
C GLU A 12 -7.76 -8.98 -6.02
N LYS A 13 -7.09 -8.55 -4.94
CA LYS A 13 -6.20 -9.37 -4.11
C LYS A 13 -6.93 -10.15 -3.01
N GLY A 14 -8.26 -10.10 -2.95
CA GLY A 14 -9.06 -10.80 -1.93
C GLY A 14 -8.99 -10.20 -0.52
N VAL A 15 -8.53 -8.96 -0.38
CA VAL A 15 -8.33 -8.27 0.90
C VAL A 15 -9.58 -7.47 1.27
N LYS A 16 -10.15 -7.75 2.45
CA LYS A 16 -11.27 -6.99 3.02
C LYS A 16 -10.74 -5.81 3.85
N VAL A 17 -11.05 -4.59 3.42
CA VAL A 17 -10.40 -3.38 3.95
C VAL A 17 -11.33 -2.38 4.65
N GLY A 18 -12.64 -2.66 4.72
CA GLY A 18 -13.62 -1.91 5.52
C GLY A 18 -13.47 -0.38 5.48
N ASN A 19 -13.40 0.23 6.68
CA ASN A 19 -13.21 1.67 6.91
C ASN A 19 -11.75 2.02 7.26
N MET A 20 -10.78 1.21 6.84
CA MET A 20 -9.36 1.51 7.06
C MET A 20 -8.97 2.81 6.34
N ASP A 21 -8.05 3.55 6.95
CA ASP A 21 -7.37 4.66 6.27
C ASP A 21 -6.50 4.13 5.12
N LYS A 22 -6.11 5.05 4.23
CA LYS A 22 -5.33 4.74 3.03
C LYS A 22 -4.08 3.92 3.32
N GLY A 23 -3.32 4.26 4.35
CA GLY A 23 -2.06 3.58 4.66
C GLY A 23 -2.30 2.15 5.14
N ASN A 24 -3.31 1.95 5.98
CA ASN A 24 -3.69 0.63 6.48
C ASN A 24 -4.26 -0.28 5.38
N ILE A 25 -4.98 0.26 4.40
CA ILE A 25 -5.40 -0.49 3.20
C ILE A 25 -4.18 -1.00 2.45
N ILE A 26 -3.20 -0.13 2.17
CA ILE A 26 -1.99 -0.50 1.41
C ILE A 26 -1.18 -1.57 2.16
N ARG A 27 -0.97 -1.40 3.46
CA ARG A 27 -0.30 -2.40 4.31
C ARG A 27 -1.00 -3.76 4.30
N ALA A 28 -2.34 -3.76 4.32
CA ALA A 28 -3.11 -5.00 4.22
C ALA A 28 -2.92 -5.69 2.86
N ILE A 29 -2.82 -4.92 1.77
CA ILE A 29 -2.51 -5.47 0.44
C ILE A 29 -1.11 -6.06 0.42
N GLN A 30 -0.10 -5.34 0.93
CA GLN A 30 1.29 -5.83 0.99
C GLN A 30 1.41 -7.17 1.71
N ARG A 31 0.74 -7.33 2.86
CA ARG A 31 0.70 -8.62 3.58
C ARG A 31 0.03 -9.73 2.77
N ALA A 32 -1.06 -9.41 2.07
CA ALA A 32 -1.76 -10.38 1.23
C ALA A 32 -0.93 -10.82 0.01
N GLU A 33 -0.03 -9.97 -0.46
CA GLU A 33 0.96 -10.31 -1.50
C GLU A 33 2.15 -11.10 -0.97
N GLY A 34 2.26 -11.31 0.35
CA GLY A 34 3.41 -11.95 0.99
C GLY A 34 4.62 -11.02 1.17
N HIS A 35 4.44 -9.72 0.98
CA HIS A 35 5.46 -8.70 1.19
C HIS A 35 5.42 -8.15 2.62
N PHE A 36 6.51 -7.48 3.02
CA PHE A 36 6.51 -6.62 4.20
C PHE A 36 5.55 -5.45 4.00
N ASP A 37 4.84 -5.06 5.05
CA ASP A 37 3.92 -3.92 5.05
C ASP A 37 4.65 -2.57 5.26
N CYS A 38 5.68 -2.36 4.45
CA CYS A 38 6.61 -1.23 4.54
C CYS A 38 6.03 0.14 4.13
N PHE A 39 4.73 0.23 3.82
CA PHE A 39 4.14 1.51 3.46
C PHE A 39 4.31 2.56 4.58
N GLY A 40 4.97 3.67 4.24
CA GLY A 40 5.31 4.76 5.15
C GLY A 40 6.52 4.50 6.05
N SER A 41 7.27 3.40 5.89
CA SER A 41 8.45 3.11 6.70
C SER A 41 9.73 3.78 6.18
N ALA A 42 9.73 4.33 4.97
CA ALA A 42 10.86 5.01 4.35
C ALA A 42 11.08 6.42 4.93
N THR A 43 11.39 6.50 6.23
CA THR A 43 11.51 7.76 6.98
C THR A 43 12.65 8.67 6.51
N ALA A 44 13.67 8.10 5.85
CA ALA A 44 14.75 8.84 5.23
C ALA A 44 14.37 9.46 3.87
N GLY A 45 13.13 9.30 3.41
CA GLY A 45 12.65 9.80 2.12
C GLY A 45 13.19 9.04 0.91
N VAL A 46 13.87 7.90 1.13
CA VAL A 46 14.47 7.07 0.09
C VAL A 46 13.97 5.63 0.21
N CYS A 47 13.69 5.01 -0.94
CA CYS A 47 13.27 3.62 -1.07
C CYS A 47 13.89 3.06 -2.36
N ASP A 48 14.46 1.85 -2.29
CA ASP A 48 15.11 1.16 -3.41
C ASP A 48 14.16 0.26 -4.21
N GLN A 49 12.91 0.13 -3.78
CA GLN A 49 11.86 -0.66 -4.44
C GLN A 49 11.26 0.10 -5.63
N ILE A 50 12.04 0.24 -6.70
CA ILE A 50 11.69 1.04 -7.90
C ILE A 50 10.41 0.56 -8.62
N ASN A 51 10.01 -0.69 -8.44
CA ASN A 51 8.81 -1.27 -9.04
C ASN A 51 7.60 -1.27 -8.09
N CYS A 52 7.71 -0.61 -6.94
CA CYS A 52 6.61 -0.51 -5.98
C CYS A 52 5.56 0.46 -6.51
N ILE A 53 4.36 -0.07 -6.82
CA ILE A 53 3.23 0.75 -7.29
C ILE A 53 2.77 1.79 -6.25
N TRP A 54 3.16 1.61 -4.98
CA TRP A 54 2.82 2.51 -3.88
C TRP A 54 3.83 3.64 -3.68
N MET A 55 4.97 3.64 -4.38
CA MET A 55 6.11 4.52 -4.12
C MET A 55 5.72 6.01 -4.09
N GLU A 56 4.93 6.47 -5.06
CA GLU A 56 4.49 7.86 -5.11
C GLU A 56 3.61 8.27 -3.92
N ASP A 57 2.81 7.35 -3.38
CA ASP A 57 1.99 7.61 -2.21
C ASP A 57 2.75 7.40 -0.89
N CYS A 58 3.83 6.61 -0.94
CA CYS A 58 4.64 6.22 0.21
C CYS A 58 5.68 7.28 0.58
N LEU A 59 6.18 8.03 -0.40
CA LEU A 59 7.20 9.07 -0.23
C LEU A 59 6.61 10.49 -0.15
N ARG A 60 5.28 10.61 -0.04
CA ARG A 60 4.54 11.88 0.12
C ARG A 60 4.19 12.17 1.56
#